data_AF-A0A0H3B465-F1
#
_entry.id   AF-A0A0H3B465-F1
#
_cell.length_a   1.000
_cell.length_b   1.000
_cell.length_c   1.000
_cell.angle_alpha   90.00
_cell.angle_beta   90.00
_cell.angle_gamma   90.00
#
_symmetry.space_group_name_H-M   'P 1'
#
loop_
_entity.id
_entity.type
_entity.pdbx_description
1 polymer ?
#
loop_
_entity_poly.entity_id
_entity_poly.type
_entity_poly.pdbx_seq_one_letter_code
_entity_poly.pdbx_strand_id
1 'polypeptide(L)' 'MDMDELLKRAKKSAKNRTPEERFQLLVESKILTKNGTYNSRFFTKETVEKSKPKE' A
#
# COMPACT_ATOMS: atom_id res chain seq x y z
N MET A 1 15.47 21.08 1.02
CA MET A 1 14.19 20.36 1.07
C MET A 1 14.16 19.59 2.38
N ASP A 2 13.32 20.01 3.31
CA ASP A 2 13.20 19.40 4.63
C ASP A 2 12.41 18.10 4.56
N MET A 3 12.84 17.10 5.35
CA MET A 3 12.19 15.78 5.41
C MET A 3 10.71 15.89 5.81
N ASP A 4 10.37 16.83 6.69
CA ASP A 4 8.99 17.12 7.08
C ASP A 4 8.12 17.57 5.90
N GLU A 5 8.65 18.42 5.01
CA GLU A 5 7.91 18.89 3.85
C GLU A 5 7.67 17.75 2.84
N LEU A 6 8.68 16.89 2.68
CA LEU A 6 8.61 15.68 1.86
C LEU A 6 7.53 14.72 2.38
N LEU A 7 7.50 14.50 3.70
CA LEU A 7 6.49 13.65 4.35
C LEU A 7 5.08 14.22 4.16
N LYS A 8 4.93 15.55 4.27
CA LYS A 8 3.66 16.25 4.13
C LYS A 8 3.14 16.15 2.69
N ARG A 9 4.01 16.32 1.68
CA ARG A 9 3.66 16.12 0.26
C ARG A 9 3.29 14.67 -0.04
N ALA A 10 4.07 13.71 0.47
CA ALA A 10 3.78 12.28 0.29
C ALA A 10 2.40 11.90 0.88
N LYS A 11 2.10 12.36 2.10
CA LYS A 11 0.78 12.15 2.74
C LYS A 11 -0.36 12.81 1.97
N LYS A 12 -0.15 14.02 1.44
CA LYS A 12 -1.17 14.75 0.66
C LYS A 12 -1.45 14.06 -0.68
N SER A 13 -0.40 13.58 -1.35
CA SER A 13 -0.51 12.79 -2.58
C SER A 13 -1.22 11.46 -2.31
N ALA A 14 -0.90 10.77 -1.22
CA ALA A 14 -1.57 9.52 -0.83
C ALA A 14 -3.08 9.69 -0.59
N LYS A 15 -3.52 10.83 -0.05
CA LYS A 15 -4.96 11.15 0.15
C LYS A 15 -5.71 11.45 -1.15
N ASN A 16 -5.01 11.89 -2.19
CA ASN A 16 -5.61 12.30 -3.46
C ASN A 16 -5.55 11.20 -4.55
N ARG A 17 -4.92 10.05 -4.27
CA ARG A 17 -4.85 8.93 -5.23
C ARG A 17 -6.21 8.27 -5.38
N THR A 18 -6.57 7.98 -6.61
CA THR A 18 -7.75 7.15 -6.88
C THR A 18 -7.50 5.71 -6.40
N PRO A 19 -8.56 4.92 -6.14
CA PRO A 19 -8.41 3.51 -5.78
C PRO A 19 -7.58 2.71 -6.79
N GLU A 20 -7.68 3.03 -8.07
CA GLU A 20 -6.95 2.39 -9.17
C GLU A 20 -5.47 2.75 -9.17
N GLU A 21 -5.12 4.03 -9.01
CA GLU A 21 -3.72 4.47 -8.88
C GLU A 21 -3.06 3.87 -7.64
N ARG A 22 -3.82 3.78 -6.54
CA ARG A 22 -3.36 3.12 -5.32
C ARG A 22 -3.12 1.63 -5.57
N PHE A 23 -4.00 0.97 -6.32
CA PHE A 23 -3.84 -0.45 -6.66
C PHE A 23 -2.59 -0.67 -7.51
N GLN A 24 -2.41 0.11 -8.59
CA GLN A 24 -1.21 0.03 -9.43
C GLN A 24 0.07 0.24 -8.62
N LEU A 25 0.11 1.24 -7.75
CA LEU A 25 1.27 1.50 -6.91
C LEU A 25 1.56 0.32 -5.97
N LEU A 26 0.53 -0.30 -5.37
CA LEU A 26 0.71 -1.48 -4.52
C LEU A 26 1.20 -2.70 -5.32
N VAL A 27 0.79 -2.84 -6.58
CA VAL A 27 1.27 -3.88 -7.49
C VAL A 27 2.71 -3.64 -7.92
N GLU A 28 3.07 -2.41 -8.31
CA GLU A 28 4.45 -2.02 -8.65
C GLU A 28 5.40 -2.18 -7.46
N SER A 29 4.94 -1.82 -6.27
CA SER A 29 5.67 -2.00 -5.01
C SER A 29 5.80 -3.47 -4.59
N LYS A 30 5.24 -4.41 -5.38
CA LYS A 30 5.17 -5.85 -5.12
C LYS A 30 4.49 -6.20 -3.80
N ILE A 31 3.68 -5.29 -3.25
CA ILE A 31 2.88 -5.50 -2.03
C ILE A 31 1.66 -6.34 -2.37
N LEU A 32 0.97 -5.97 -3.44
CA LEU A 32 -0.11 -6.74 -4.03
C LEU A 32 0.35 -7.44 -5.31
N THR A 33 -0.28 -8.55 -5.62
CA THR A 33 -0.19 -9.20 -6.93
C THR A 33 -1.17 -8.52 -7.90
N LYS A 34 -1.01 -8.77 -9.20
CA LYS A 34 -1.93 -8.29 -10.25
C LYS A 34 -3.39 -8.72 -10.02
N ASN A 35 -3.63 -9.73 -9.19
CA ASN A 35 -4.95 -10.24 -8.83
C ASN A 35 -5.51 -9.61 -7.54
N GLY A 36 -4.83 -8.63 -6.97
CA GLY A 36 -5.24 -7.95 -5.74
C GLY A 36 -5.06 -8.76 -4.46
N THR A 37 -4.35 -9.90 -4.53
CA THR A 37 -3.95 -10.66 -3.34
C THR A 37 -2.59 -10.20 -2.84
N TYR A 38 -2.36 -10.28 -1.54
CA TYR A 38 -1.06 -9.96 -0.95
C TYR A 38 0.03 -10.87 -1.50
N ASN A 39 1.19 -10.29 -1.79
CA ASN A 39 2.33 -11.03 -2.28
C ASN A 39 2.89 -11.92 -1.16
N SER A 40 2.67 -13.22 -1.31
CA SER A 40 3.11 -14.27 -0.36
C SER A 40 4.63 -14.30 -0.14
N ARG A 41 5.41 -13.65 -1.02
CA ARG A 41 6.87 -13.52 -0.89
C ARG A 41 7.30 -12.52 0.18
N PHE A 42 6.47 -11.51 0.45
CA PHE A 42 6.78 -10.46 1.45
C PHE A 42 5.84 -10.51 2.65
N PHE A 43 4.61 -11.01 2.45
CA PHE A 43 3.60 -11.10 3.49
C PHE A 43 3.16 -12.55 3.63
N THR A 44 3.43 -13.16 4.78
CA THR A 44 2.89 -14.48 5.09
C THR A 44 1.38 -14.38 5.27
N LYS A 45 0.65 -15.48 4.98
CA LYS A 45 -0.80 -15.52 5.18
C LYS A 45 -1.20 -15.11 6.60
N GLU A 46 -0.43 -15.55 7.58
CA GLU A 46 -0.65 -15.22 9.00
C GLU A 46 -0.54 -13.71 9.28
N THR A 47 0.48 -13.04 8.74
CA THR A 47 0.65 -11.57 8.90
C THR A 47 -0.50 -10.80 8.23
N VAL A 48 -0.94 -11.27 7.07
CA VAL A 48 -2.05 -10.67 6.32
C VAL A 48 -3.37 -10.83 7.09
N GLU A 49 -3.64 -12.02 7.62
CA GLU A 49 -4.85 -12.28 8.41
C GLU A 49 -4.89 -11.48 9.70
N LYS A 50 -3.75 -11.34 10.40
CA LYS A 50 -3.64 -10.47 11.58
C LYS A 50 -3.81 -8.99 11.26
N SER A 51 -3.49 -8.57 10.04
CA SER A 51 -3.60 -7.17 9.58
C SER A 51 -4.99 -6.82 9.04
N LYS A 52 -5.86 -7.79 8.75
CA LYS A 52 -7.23 -7.49 8.35
C LYS A 52 -7.99 -6.95 9.56
N PRO A 53 -8.67 -5.79 9.44
CA PRO A 53 -9.57 -5.36 10.49
C PRO A 53 -10.62 -6.45 10.68
N LYS A 54 -10.80 -6.91 11.92
CA LYS A 54 -11.95 -7.75 12.27
C LYS A 54 -13.20 -6.88 12.11
N GLU A 55 -13.97 -7.14 11.06
CA GLU A 55 -15.37 -6.68 10.97
C GLU A 55 -16.22 -7.33 12.06
#